data_AF-A0A0C9TVS9-F1
#
_entry.id   AF-A0A0C9TVS9-F1
#
_cell.length_a   1.000
_cell.length_b   1.000
_cell.length_c   1.000
_cell.angle_alpha   90.00
_cell.angle_beta   90.00
_cell.angle_gamma   90.00
#
_symmetry.space_group_name_H-M   'P 1'
#
loop_
_entity.id
_entity.type
_entity.pdbx_description
1 polymer ?
#
loop_
_entity_poly.entity_id
_entity_poly.type
_entity_poly.pdbx_seq_one_letter_code
_entity_poly.pdbx_strand_id
1 'polypeptide(L)' 'TPYEMRHSMQPNLSHLRIFGARCFACIPPELQMKLGPRSREAIFVGYPLGVKAYR' A
#
# COMPACT_ATOMS: atom_id res chain seq x y z
N THR A 1 -9.57 1.49 19.76
CA THR A 1 -10.18 1.66 18.41
C THR A 1 -11.45 0.82 18.30
N PRO A 2 -12.40 1.12 17.38
CA PRO A 2 -13.61 0.30 17.20
C PRO A 2 -13.32 -1.19 16.92
N TYR A 3 -12.17 -1.49 16.30
CA TYR A 3 -11.68 -2.85 16.07
C TYR A 3 -11.35 -3.58 17.37
N GLU A 4 -10.64 -2.94 18.30
CA GLU A 4 -10.29 -3.50 19.62
C GLU A 4 -11.54 -3.83 20.44
N MET A 5 -12.57 -2.96 20.42
CA MET A 5 -13.82 -3.23 21.15
C MET A 5 -14.61 -4.41 20.56
N ARG A 6 -14.48 -4.66 19.25
CA ARG A 6 -15.22 -5.74 18.56
C ARG A 6 -14.49 -7.09 18.62
N HIS A 7 -13.16 -7.06 18.57
CA HIS A 7 -12.35 -8.27 18.43
C HIS A 7 -11.51 -8.59 19.67
N SER A 8 -11.55 -7.73 20.71
CA SER A 8 -10.77 -7.87 21.95
C SER A 8 -9.28 -8.13 21.71
N MET A 9 -8.78 -7.74 20.53
CA MET A 9 -7.45 -7.99 20.03
C MET A 9 -6.90 -6.69 19.48
N GLN A 10 -5.65 -6.39 19.81
CA GLN A 10 -4.95 -5.26 19.21
C GLN A 10 -4.84 -5.50 17.70
N PRO A 11 -5.24 -4.54 16.84
CA PRO A 11 -5.09 -4.68 15.41
C PRO A 11 -3.61 -4.82 15.09
N ASN A 12 -3.25 -5.85 14.33
CA ASN A 12 -1.90 -5.98 13.81
C ASN A 12 -1.70 -4.92 12.72
N LEU A 13 -1.06 -3.81 13.07
CA LEU A 13 -0.77 -2.70 12.15
C LEU A 13 0.55 -2.88 11.39
N SER A 14 1.21 -4.04 11.47
CA SER A 14 2.50 -4.30 10.80
C SER A 14 2.41 -4.25 9.27
N HIS A 15 1.20 -4.36 8.72
CA HIS A 15 0.95 -4.20 7.28
C HIS A 15 0.78 -2.73 6.85
N LEU A 16 0.63 -1.78 7.80
CA LEU A 16 0.60 -0.37 7.49
C LEU A 16 2.01 0.10 7.14
N ARG A 17 2.20 0.56 5.91
CA ARG A 17 3.42 1.25 5.53
C ARG A 17 3.33 2.69 6.00
N ILE A 18 4.38 3.15 6.68
CA ILE A 18 4.54 4.54 7.10
C ILE A 18 4.60 5.40 5.82
N PHE A 19 3.93 6.55 5.83
CA PHE A 19 4.07 7.56 4.79
C PHE A 19 5.55 7.89 4.58
N GLY A 20 6.02 7.92 3.34
CA GLY A 20 7.44 8.11 3.03
C GLY A 20 8.25 6.82 2.87
N ALA A 21 7.66 5.64 3.05
CA ALA A 21 8.35 4.37 2.84
C ALA A 21 8.68 4.13 1.35
N ARG A 22 9.84 3.54 1.06
CA ARG A 22 10.17 3.03 -0.27
C ARG A 22 9.15 1.97 -0.70
N CYS A 23 8.54 2.18 -1.85
CA CYS A 23 7.63 1.24 -2.47
C CYS A 23 7.97 1.07 -3.95
N PHE A 24 7.43 0.01 -4.55
CA PHE A 24 7.60 -0.27 -5.97
C PHE A 24 6.22 -0.28 -6.61
N ALA A 25 5.95 0.73 -7.44
CA ALA A 25 4.69 0.82 -8.16
C ALA A 25 4.77 -0.01 -9.45
N CYS A 26 3.76 -0.82 -9.72
CA CYS A 26 3.68 -1.58 -10.96
C CYS A 26 3.56 -0.62 -12.15
N ILE A 27 4.37 -0.83 -13.18
CA ILE A 27 4.29 -0.06 -14.42
C ILE A 27 3.13 -0.65 -15.24
N PRO A 28 2.19 0.16 -15.76
CA PRO A 28 1.11 -0.36 -16.60
C PRO A 28 1.66 -1.05 -17.85
N PRO A 29 0.98 -2.10 -18.36
CA PRO A 29 1.50 -2.93 -19.44
C PRO A 29 1.81 -2.13 -20.72
N GLU A 30 1.07 -1.05 -20.96
CA GLU A 30 1.27 -0.13 -22.10
C GLU A 30 2.65 0.55 -22.08
N LEU A 31 3.24 0.77 -20.90
CA LEU A 31 4.54 1.39 -20.72
C LEU A 31 5.65 0.36 -20.46
N GLN A 32 5.33 -0.93 -20.45
CA GLN A 32 6.33 -1.98 -20.22
C GLN A 32 7.07 -2.30 -21.52
N MET A 33 8.40 -2.30 -21.44
CA MET A 33 9.26 -2.76 -22.51
C MET A 33 9.56 -4.26 -22.35
N LYS A 34 9.70 -4.99 -23.46
CA LYS A 34 10.13 -6.40 -23.43
C LYS A 34 11.50 -6.53 -22.76
N LEU A 35 11.59 -7.36 -21.71
CA LEU A 35 12.76 -7.52 -20.83
C LEU A 35 13.14 -6.27 -20.01
N GLY A 36 12.25 -5.27 -19.92
CA GLY A 36 12.44 -4.07 -19.10
C GLY A 36 11.99 -4.24 -17.65
N PRO A 37 12.21 -3.21 -16.81
CA PRO A 37 11.73 -3.20 -15.44
C PRO A 37 10.19 -3.25 -15.40
N ARG A 38 9.64 -4.07 -14.50
CA ARG A 38 8.18 -4.22 -14.31
C ARG A 38 7.61 -3.27 -13.24
N SER A 39 8.48 -2.69 -12.43
CA SER A 39 8.11 -1.77 -11.36
C SER A 39 9.06 -0.58 -11.32
N ARG A 40 8.54 0.55 -10.85
CA ARG A 40 9.31 1.77 -10.60
C ARG A 40 9.42 2.01 -9.09
N GLU A 41 10.60 2.44 -8.64
CA GLU A 41 10.76 2.93 -7.27
C GLU A 41 9.89 4.17 -7.06
N ALA A 42 9.17 4.19 -5.94
CA ALA A 42 8.24 5.24 -5.58
C ALA A 42 8.25 5.43 -4.06
N ILE A 43 7.69 6.55 -3.63
CA ILE A 43 7.48 6.86 -2.21
C ILE A 43 6.01 6.63 -1.91
N PHE A 44 5.72 5.89 -0.83
CA PHE A 44 4.35 5.64 -0.42
C PHE A 44 3.73 6.90 0.21
N VAL A 45 2.80 7.53 -0.51
CA VAL A 45 2.12 8.78 -0.10
C VAL A 45 0.80 8.51 0.64
N GLY A 46 0.30 7.27 0.64
CA GLY A 46 -0.93 6.92 1.33
C GLY A 46 -1.89 6.11 0.49
N TYR A 47 -3.09 5.95 1.03
CA TYR A 47 -4.16 5.23 0.39
C TYR A 47 -5.21 6.19 -0.18
N PRO A 48 -5.78 5.88 -1.35
CA PRO A 48 -6.79 6.72 -1.97
C PRO A 48 -8.05 6.82 -1.11
N LEU A 49 -8.68 8.00 -1.14
CA LEU A 49 -9.94 8.26 -0.46
C LEU A 49 -11.05 7.39 -1.05
N GLY A 50 -11.83 6.70 -0.19
CA GLY A 50 -12.96 5.87 -0.60
C GLY A 50 -12.61 4.43 -0.98
N VAL A 51 -11.34 4.03 -0.95
CA VAL A 51 -10.94 2.64 -1.13
C VAL A 51 -10.76 2.00 0.25
N LYS A 52 -11.32 0.81 0.43
CA LYS A 52 -11.15 -0.02 1.64
C LYS A 52 -9.76 -0.66 1.66
N ALA A 53 -8.76 0.18 1.50
CA ALA A 53 -7.39 -0.18 1.66
C ALA A 53 -7.14 -0.27 3.17
N TYR A 54 -7.38 0.83 3.92
CA TYR A 54 -7.14 0.88 5.37
C TYR A 54 -7.97 2.02 6.01
N ARG A 55 -9.22 1.72 6.37
CA ARG A 55 -10.07 2.37 7.39
C ARG A 55 -11.32 1.52 7.63
#